data_AF-A0A950UB70-F1
#
_entry.id   AF-A0A950UB70-F1
#
_cell.length_a   1.000
_cell.length_b   1.000
_cell.length_c   1.000
_cell.angle_alpha   90.00
_cell.angle_beta   90.00
_cell.angle_gamma   90.00
#
_symmetry.space_group_name_H-M   'P 1'
#
loop_
_entity.id
_entity.type
_entity.pdbx_description
1 polymer ?
#
loop_
_entity_poly.entity_id
_entity_poly.type
_entity_poly.pdbx_seq_one_letter_code
_entity_poly.pdbx_strand_id
1 'polypeptide(L)'
;MTTEQSEKRDTEHALTQVFDYISPGTNEGISFSLSRITEDLFVDSFLAGGDISLFTASGQRGTIRSQSSNGDVLSSSGGAPAQFPVSLQVDLNTGTASGNWTLPDGTGQAPSFDLQHVKTVSRPSGTLLLFAGETTSDNGLYSLALLLI
;
A
#
# COMPACT_ATOMS: atom_id res chain seq x y z
N MET A 1 -17.75 -19.61 12.96
CA MET A 1 -17.40 -18.38 12.24
C MET A 1 -16.65 -18.83 10.99
N THR A 2 -17.08 -18.46 9.80
CA THR A 2 -16.36 -18.80 8.56
C THR A 2 -15.06 -18.01 8.49
N THR A 3 -14.04 -18.55 7.83
CA THR A 3 -12.71 -17.93 7.70
C THR A 3 -12.82 -16.50 7.15
N GLU A 4 -13.64 -16.30 6.13
CA GLU A 4 -13.91 -15.02 5.46
C GLU A 4 -14.43 -13.93 6.42
N GLN A 5 -15.32 -14.28 7.36
CA GLN A 5 -15.82 -13.32 8.36
C GLN A 5 -14.73 -12.92 9.36
N SER A 6 -13.77 -13.82 9.64
CA SER A 6 -12.64 -13.49 10.50
C SER A 6 -11.66 -12.58 9.78
N GLU A 7 -11.27 -12.93 8.55
CA GLU A 7 -10.33 -12.16 7.73
C GLU A 7 -10.82 -10.72 7.51
N LYS A 8 -12.11 -10.55 7.20
CA LYS A 8 -12.72 -9.23 7.08
C LYS A 8 -12.59 -8.42 8.38
N ARG A 9 -12.94 -9.02 9.51
CA ARG A 9 -12.88 -8.34 10.82
C ARG A 9 -11.45 -8.01 11.24
N ASP A 10 -10.49 -8.87 10.93
CA ASP A 10 -9.07 -8.63 11.23
C ASP A 10 -8.54 -7.47 10.35
N THR A 11 -8.96 -7.41 9.09
CA THR A 11 -8.70 -6.28 8.20
C THR A 11 -9.31 -4.98 8.71
N GLU A 12 -10.58 -4.99 9.09
CA GLU A 12 -11.27 -3.85 9.70
C GLU A 12 -10.57 -3.34 10.96
N HIS A 13 -10.06 -4.25 11.78
CA HIS A 13 -9.29 -3.90 12.97
C HIS A 13 -7.95 -3.24 12.59
N ALA A 14 -7.23 -3.80 11.61
CA ALA A 14 -5.98 -3.23 11.13
C ALA A 14 -6.15 -1.83 10.52
N LEU A 15 -7.21 -1.60 9.72
CA LEU A 15 -7.52 -0.28 9.16
C LEU A 15 -7.88 0.74 10.26
N THR A 16 -8.58 0.29 11.30
CA THR A 16 -8.86 1.12 12.48
C THR A 16 -7.57 1.51 13.20
N GLN A 17 -6.60 0.60 13.34
CA GLN A 17 -5.30 0.94 13.95
C GLN A 17 -4.55 2.02 13.16
N VAL A 18 -4.57 1.96 11.83
CA VAL A 18 -3.97 2.98 10.96
C VAL A 18 -4.67 4.32 11.15
N PHE A 19 -6.02 4.33 11.18
CA PHE A 19 -6.81 5.52 11.43
C PHE A 19 -6.54 6.14 12.80
N ASP A 20 -6.57 5.33 13.88
CA ASP A 20 -6.36 5.80 15.25
C ASP A 20 -4.97 6.43 15.42
N TYR A 21 -3.98 5.95 14.66
CA TYR A 21 -2.64 6.52 14.64
C TYR A 21 -2.58 7.90 13.96
N ILE A 22 -3.22 8.09 12.80
CA ILE A 22 -3.10 9.32 11.99
C ILE A 22 -4.14 10.39 12.31
N SER A 23 -5.33 9.99 12.77
CA SER A 23 -6.47 10.87 13.03
C SER A 23 -6.25 11.98 14.08
N PRO A 24 -5.33 11.87 15.05
CA PRO A 24 -4.98 12.99 15.94
C PRO A 24 -4.37 14.20 15.21
N GLY A 25 -4.15 14.13 13.91
CA GLY A 25 -3.66 15.23 13.08
C GLY A 25 -2.15 15.33 13.04
N THR A 26 -1.45 14.22 13.26
CA THR A 26 0.02 14.16 13.17
C THR A 26 0.52 14.43 11.74
N ASN A 27 -0.28 14.11 10.71
CA ASN A 27 0.03 14.27 9.27
C ASN A 27 1.41 13.71 8.83
N GLU A 28 2.07 12.94 9.68
CA GLU A 28 3.39 12.34 9.50
C GLU A 28 3.45 11.03 10.31
N GLY A 29 4.39 10.15 9.95
CA GLY A 29 4.74 8.97 10.76
C GLY A 29 4.23 7.62 10.22
N ILE A 30 3.61 7.59 9.04
CA ILE A 30 3.30 6.35 8.33
C ILE A 30 4.21 6.21 7.11
N SER A 31 5.16 5.27 7.19
CA SER A 31 5.90 4.83 6.01
C SER A 31 5.21 3.65 5.36
N PHE A 32 5.33 3.51 4.04
CA PHE A 32 4.86 2.32 3.35
C PHE A 32 5.91 1.67 2.46
N SER A 33 5.72 0.38 2.23
CA SER A 33 6.31 -0.35 1.12
C SER A 33 5.21 -1.08 0.37
N LEU A 34 5.21 -0.95 -0.95
CA LEU A 34 4.30 -1.63 -1.86
C LEU A 34 5.13 -2.55 -2.75
N SER A 35 4.72 -3.81 -2.89
CA SER A 35 5.21 -4.66 -3.97
C SER A 35 4.08 -4.89 -4.97
N ARG A 36 4.43 -4.83 -6.26
CA ARG A 36 3.59 -5.33 -7.35
C ARG A 36 4.37 -6.42 -8.07
N ILE A 37 3.79 -7.61 -8.16
CA ILE A 37 4.37 -8.76 -8.85
C ILE A 37 3.43 -9.18 -9.98
N THR A 38 4.00 -9.36 -11.16
CA THR A 38 3.35 -9.83 -12.39
C THR A 38 4.11 -11.01 -12.97
N GLU A 39 3.72 -11.43 -14.17
CA GLU A 39 4.40 -12.50 -14.90
C GLU A 39 5.83 -12.11 -15.33
N ASP A 40 6.12 -10.81 -15.49
CA ASP A 40 7.45 -10.30 -15.85
C ASP A 40 8.04 -9.43 -14.73
N LEU A 41 9.05 -9.98 -14.06
CA LEU A 41 9.74 -9.35 -12.95
C LEU A 41 10.49 -8.05 -13.34
N PHE A 42 10.84 -7.89 -14.62
CA PHE A 42 11.76 -6.84 -15.08
C PHE A 42 11.10 -5.78 -15.97
N VAL A 43 9.80 -5.90 -16.22
CA VAL A 43 9.05 -4.97 -17.05
C VAL A 43 8.03 -4.20 -16.22
N ASP A 44 7.15 -4.90 -15.51
CA ASP A 44 6.02 -4.27 -14.81
C ASP A 44 5.85 -4.71 -13.35
N SER A 45 6.68 -5.63 -12.86
CA SER A 45 6.87 -5.82 -11.42
C SER A 45 7.77 -4.75 -10.83
N PHE A 46 7.45 -4.29 -9.62
CA PHE A 46 8.25 -3.28 -8.92
C PHE A 46 8.11 -3.35 -7.41
N LEU A 47 9.05 -2.72 -6.72
CA LEU A 47 8.93 -2.32 -5.32
C LEU A 47 8.80 -0.81 -5.26
N ALA A 48 7.94 -0.31 -4.39
CA ALA A 48 7.76 1.10 -4.14
C ALA A 48 7.70 1.40 -2.64
N GLY A 49 7.90 2.66 -2.29
CA GLY A 49 7.77 3.11 -0.92
C GLY A 49 7.95 4.61 -0.74
N GLY A 50 7.67 5.05 0.47
CA GLY A 50 7.76 6.44 0.86
C GLY A 50 6.90 6.74 2.09
N ASP A 51 6.60 8.01 2.27
CA ASP A 51 5.65 8.48 3.30
C ASP A 51 4.21 8.46 2.76
N ILE A 52 3.29 7.96 3.59
CA ILE A 52 1.84 7.91 3.33
C ILE A 52 1.04 8.53 4.47
N SER A 53 1.39 9.78 4.81
CA SER A 53 0.81 10.45 5.97
C SER A 53 -0.18 11.57 5.63
N LEU A 54 -0.51 11.80 4.35
CA LEU A 54 -1.54 12.79 3.99
C LEU A 54 -2.94 12.26 4.29
N PHE A 55 -3.47 12.66 5.44
CA PHE A 55 -4.80 12.26 5.87
C PHE A 55 -5.88 13.21 5.38
N THR A 56 -7.00 12.66 4.92
CA THR A 56 -8.23 13.42 4.64
C THR A 56 -9.39 12.72 5.33
N ALA A 57 -9.99 13.40 6.30
CA ALA A 57 -11.14 12.86 7.02
C ALA A 57 -12.37 12.74 6.11
N SER A 58 -12.99 11.56 6.10
CA SER A 58 -14.25 11.28 5.42
C SER A 58 -14.85 9.98 5.96
N GLY A 59 -16.18 9.84 5.95
CA GLY A 59 -16.82 8.63 6.50
C GLY A 59 -16.42 8.37 7.96
N GLN A 60 -16.09 7.13 8.29
CA GLN A 60 -15.67 6.71 9.63
C GLN A 60 -14.16 6.87 9.85
N ARG A 61 -13.33 6.59 8.83
CA ARG A 61 -11.86 6.48 8.95
C ARG A 61 -11.07 7.31 7.93
N GLY A 62 -11.71 7.89 6.92
CA GLY A 62 -11.05 8.73 5.93
C GLY A 62 -10.14 8.00 4.95
N THR A 63 -9.27 8.77 4.29
CA THR A 63 -8.28 8.28 3.33
C THR A 63 -6.88 8.75 3.73
N ILE A 64 -5.87 7.91 3.50
CA ILE A 64 -4.46 8.31 3.53
C ILE A 64 -3.88 8.29 2.12
N ARG A 65 -2.97 9.22 1.82
CA ARG A 65 -2.33 9.35 0.50
C ARG A 65 -0.84 9.56 0.64
N SER A 66 -0.09 8.99 -0.30
CA SER A 66 1.35 9.16 -0.39
C SER A 66 1.71 10.61 -0.74
N GLN A 67 2.84 11.05 -0.20
CA GLN A 67 3.46 12.33 -0.54
C GLN A 67 4.40 12.15 -1.74
N SER A 68 5.70 12.15 -1.47
CA SER A 68 6.74 11.79 -2.42
C SER A 68 7.06 10.31 -2.26
N SER A 69 6.81 9.53 -3.31
CA SER A 69 7.09 8.10 -3.30
C SER A 69 7.56 7.67 -4.67
N ASN A 70 8.41 6.66 -4.68
CA ASN A 70 9.00 6.15 -5.90
C ASN A 70 8.85 4.64 -5.93
N GLY A 71 8.72 4.11 -7.15
CA GLY A 71 8.86 2.70 -7.47
C GLY A 71 10.13 2.46 -8.25
N ASP A 72 10.61 1.22 -8.18
CA ASP A 72 11.80 0.75 -8.87
C ASP A 72 11.48 -0.56 -9.60
N VAL A 73 11.65 -0.57 -10.93
CA VAL A 73 11.65 -1.80 -11.74
C VAL A 73 13.08 -2.33 -11.79
N LEU A 74 13.26 -3.62 -11.52
CA LEU A 74 14.57 -4.26 -11.59
C LEU A 74 15.09 -4.32 -13.03
N SER A 75 16.40 -4.16 -13.19
CA SER A 75 17.05 -4.28 -14.50
C SER A 75 17.36 -5.74 -14.83
N SER A 76 16.84 -6.25 -15.95
CA SER A 76 17.16 -7.60 -16.46
C SER A 76 18.62 -7.73 -16.92
N SER A 77 19.32 -6.62 -17.18
CA SER A 77 20.72 -6.60 -17.63
C SER A 77 21.72 -6.41 -16.48
N GLY A 78 21.25 -6.39 -15.21
CA GLY A 78 22.10 -6.21 -14.03
C GLY A 78 22.53 -4.76 -13.80
N GLY A 79 21.89 -3.79 -14.46
CA GLY A 79 22.07 -2.36 -14.23
C GLY A 79 21.34 -1.87 -12.97
N ALA A 80 21.41 -0.55 -12.73
CA ALA A 80 20.62 0.07 -11.68
C ALA A 80 19.11 -0.09 -11.99
N PRO A 81 18.25 -0.29 -10.96
CA PRO A 81 16.81 -0.24 -11.14
C PRO A 81 16.35 1.08 -11.77
N ALA A 82 15.32 0.99 -12.60
CA ALA A 82 14.70 2.17 -13.19
C ALA A 82 13.65 2.73 -12.22
N GLN A 83 13.89 3.95 -11.74
CA GLN A 83 13.04 4.62 -10.77
C GLN A 83 11.95 5.44 -11.47
N PHE A 84 10.74 5.43 -10.91
CA PHE A 84 9.61 6.21 -11.40
C PHE A 84 8.71 6.69 -10.25
N PRO A 85 8.01 7.82 -10.40
CA PRO A 85 7.09 8.31 -9.36
C PRO A 85 5.90 7.36 -9.15
N VAL A 86 5.50 7.18 -7.89
CA VAL A 86 4.33 6.40 -7.50
C VAL A 86 3.44 7.25 -6.60
N SER A 87 2.15 7.27 -6.91
CA SER A 87 1.10 7.78 -6.01
C SER A 87 0.27 6.61 -5.51
N LEU A 88 0.12 6.49 -4.20
CA LEU A 88 -0.71 5.50 -3.53
C LEU A 88 -1.74 6.21 -2.65
N GLN A 89 -2.97 5.74 -2.69
CA GLN A 89 -4.03 6.14 -1.77
C GLN A 89 -4.66 4.90 -1.15
N VAL A 90 -5.03 4.98 0.12
CA VAL A 90 -5.81 3.93 0.79
C VAL A 90 -7.05 4.56 1.39
N ASP A 91 -8.22 4.04 1.00
CA ASP A 91 -9.47 4.32 1.69
C ASP A 91 -9.58 3.42 2.91
N LEU A 92 -9.40 4.02 4.09
CA LEU A 92 -9.47 3.28 5.34
C LEU A 92 -10.89 2.85 5.65
N ASN A 93 -11.93 3.46 5.06
CA ASN A 93 -13.31 3.03 5.28
C ASN A 93 -13.60 1.67 4.64
N THR A 94 -13.13 1.45 3.42
CA THR A 94 -13.43 0.22 2.65
C THR A 94 -12.31 -0.80 2.68
N GLY A 95 -11.07 -0.37 2.98
CA GLY A 95 -9.89 -1.21 2.81
C GLY A 95 -9.42 -1.30 1.36
N THR A 96 -9.84 -0.39 0.48
CA THR A 96 -9.40 -0.38 -0.91
C THR A 96 -8.22 0.56 -1.09
N ALA A 97 -7.16 0.08 -1.72
CA ALA A 97 -6.02 0.89 -2.15
C ALA A 97 -6.12 1.19 -3.65
N SER A 98 -5.61 2.36 -4.06
CA SER A 98 -5.49 2.75 -5.47
C SER A 98 -4.14 3.36 -5.76
N GLY A 99 -3.61 3.00 -6.92
CA GLY A 99 -2.31 3.42 -7.42
C GLY A 99 -2.43 4.35 -8.62
N ASN A 100 -1.40 5.16 -8.85
CA ASN A 100 -1.17 5.85 -10.11
C ASN A 100 0.33 5.98 -10.36
N TRP A 101 0.80 5.47 -11.49
CA TRP A 101 2.20 5.57 -11.91
C TRP A 101 2.35 5.41 -13.42
N THR A 102 3.50 5.83 -13.94
CA THR A 102 3.94 5.56 -15.30
C THR A 102 5.21 4.74 -15.23
N LEU A 103 5.19 3.54 -15.82
CA LEU A 103 6.34 2.65 -15.87
C LEU A 103 7.48 3.25 -16.72
N PRO A 104 8.73 2.76 -16.59
CA PRO A 104 9.87 3.28 -17.34
C PRO A 104 9.74 3.19 -18.86
N ASP A 105 8.90 2.30 -19.38
CA ASP A 105 8.57 2.17 -20.80
C ASP A 105 7.54 3.22 -21.30
N GLY A 106 7.02 4.05 -20.39
CA GLY A 106 6.01 5.06 -20.66
C GLY A 106 4.56 4.59 -20.45
N THR A 107 4.35 3.34 -20.05
CA THR A 107 3.00 2.78 -19.84
C THR A 107 2.38 3.31 -18.54
N GLY A 108 1.29 4.05 -18.66
CA GLY A 108 0.50 4.55 -17.51
C GLY A 108 -0.37 3.45 -16.89
N GLN A 109 -0.44 3.42 -15.56
CA GLN A 109 -1.17 2.44 -14.77
C GLN A 109 -1.95 3.15 -13.66
N ALA A 110 -3.19 2.70 -13.42
CA ALA A 110 -4.05 3.22 -12.36
C ALA A 110 -4.87 2.11 -11.69
N PRO A 111 -4.22 1.13 -11.03
CA PRO A 111 -4.92 -0.01 -10.47
C PRO A 111 -5.63 0.32 -9.16
N SER A 112 -6.62 -0.50 -8.81
CA SER A 112 -7.21 -0.58 -7.49
C SER A 112 -7.14 -2.01 -6.97
N PHE A 113 -6.95 -2.17 -5.67
CA PHE A 113 -6.94 -3.49 -5.03
C PHE A 113 -7.50 -3.45 -3.61
N ASP A 114 -8.23 -4.49 -3.25
CA ASP A 114 -8.77 -4.65 -1.90
C ASP A 114 -7.72 -5.26 -0.97
N LEU A 115 -7.59 -4.68 0.22
CA LEU A 115 -6.62 -5.10 1.22
C LEU A 115 -7.20 -6.20 2.09
N GLN A 116 -6.46 -7.29 2.23
CA GLN A 116 -6.66 -8.30 3.25
C GLN A 116 -5.50 -8.24 4.24
N HIS A 117 -5.80 -8.07 5.53
CA HIS A 117 -4.77 -8.10 6.56
C HIS A 117 -4.14 -9.49 6.69
N VAL A 118 -2.81 -9.52 6.73
CA VAL A 118 -2.00 -10.74 6.87
C VAL A 118 -1.38 -10.82 8.25
N LYS A 119 -0.77 -9.72 8.71
CA LYS A 119 0.00 -9.72 9.95
C LYS A 119 0.19 -8.33 10.54
N THR A 120 0.14 -8.26 11.87
CA THR A 120 0.67 -7.12 12.63
C THR A 120 1.91 -7.55 13.41
N VAL A 121 2.95 -6.71 13.42
CA VAL A 121 4.17 -6.89 14.21
C VAL A 121 4.49 -5.57 14.91
N SER A 122 4.39 -5.56 16.24
CA SER A 122 4.72 -4.37 17.04
C SER A 122 6.10 -4.49 17.69
N ARG A 123 6.86 -3.40 17.62
CA ARG A 123 8.15 -3.22 18.29
C ARG A 123 8.18 -1.84 18.98
N PRO A 124 9.15 -1.58 19.88
CA PRO A 124 9.29 -0.25 20.48
C PRO A 124 9.48 0.88 19.47
N SER A 125 10.00 0.57 18.28
CA SER A 125 10.26 1.53 17.19
C SER A 125 9.09 1.73 16.23
N GLY A 126 7.94 1.10 16.47
CA GLY A 126 6.77 1.20 15.60
C GLY A 126 6.00 -0.12 15.41
N THR A 127 4.85 -0.01 14.77
CA THR A 127 3.98 -1.15 14.43
C THR A 127 3.89 -1.32 12.93
N LEU A 128 4.28 -2.49 12.44
CA LEU A 128 4.15 -2.91 11.05
C LEU A 128 2.81 -3.64 10.85
N LEU A 129 2.02 -3.20 9.88
CA LEU A 129 0.84 -3.88 9.37
C LEU A 129 1.12 -4.33 7.93
N LEU A 130 0.92 -5.62 7.66
CA LEU A 130 1.07 -6.21 6.34
C LEU A 130 -0.28 -6.62 5.78
N PHE A 131 -0.53 -6.23 4.54
CA PHE A 131 -1.71 -6.53 3.77
C PHE A 131 -1.34 -7.21 2.45
N ALA A 132 -2.19 -8.12 1.99
CA ALA A 132 -2.19 -8.65 0.63
C ALA A 132 -3.29 -7.97 -0.19
N GLY A 133 -3.06 -7.79 -1.49
CA GLY A 133 -4.10 -7.43 -2.44
C GLY A 133 -4.91 -8.67 -2.82
N GLU A 134 -6.17 -8.74 -2.42
CA GLU A 134 -7.03 -9.92 -2.63
C GLU A 134 -7.73 -9.86 -4.00
N THR A 135 -8.47 -8.78 -4.26
CA THR A 135 -9.09 -8.51 -5.55
C THR A 135 -8.39 -7.32 -6.19
N THR A 136 -7.99 -7.47 -7.45
CA THR A 136 -7.19 -6.47 -8.17
C THR A 136 -7.87 -6.10 -9.49
N SER A 137 -7.77 -4.84 -9.90
CA SER A 137 -8.34 -4.38 -11.18
C SER A 137 -7.46 -4.70 -12.39
N ASP A 138 -6.23 -5.15 -12.15
CA ASP A 138 -5.25 -5.51 -13.16
C ASP A 138 -4.63 -6.89 -12.86
N ASN A 139 -3.64 -7.29 -13.66
CA ASN A 139 -2.93 -8.57 -13.54
C ASN A 139 -1.84 -8.58 -12.44
N GLY A 140 -1.71 -7.50 -11.67
CA GLY A 140 -0.72 -7.40 -10.60
C GLY A 140 -1.18 -8.07 -9.32
N LEU A 141 -0.29 -8.79 -8.65
CA LEU A 141 -0.43 -9.21 -7.27
C LEU A 141 0.25 -8.19 -6.37
N TYR A 142 -0.47 -7.70 -5.36
CA TYR A 142 0.03 -6.63 -4.50
C TYR A 142 0.30 -7.12 -3.07
N SER A 143 1.33 -6.55 -2.45
CA SER A 143 1.43 -6.54 -0.99
C SER A 143 1.75 -5.12 -0.51
N LEU A 144 1.11 -4.71 0.57
CA LEU A 144 1.27 -3.40 1.17
C LEU A 144 1.69 -3.57 2.64
N ALA A 145 2.85 -3.01 2.97
CA ALA A 145 3.30 -2.85 4.33
C ALA A 145 3.12 -1.38 4.75
N LEU A 146 2.49 -1.15 5.90
CA LEU A 146 2.40 0.15 6.56
C LEU A 146 3.15 0.07 7.88
N LEU A 147 4.09 0.98 8.09
CA LEU A 147 4.83 1.12 9.34
C LEU A 147 4.40 2.41 10.03
N LEU A 148 3.73 2.27 11.17
CA LEU A 148 3.34 3.34 12.08
C LEU A 148 4.49 3.58 13.07
N ILE A 149 5.10 4.77 13.07
CA ILE A 149 6.36 5.07 13.81
C ILE A 149 6.11 5.90 15.06
#